data_AF-A0ABD5Z4P5-F1
#
_entry.id   AF-A0ABD5Z4P5-F1
#
_cell.length_a   1.000
_cell.length_b   1.000
_cell.length_c   1.000
_cell.angle_alpha   90.00
_cell.angle_beta   90.00
_cell.angle_gamma   90.00
#
_symmetry.space_group_name_H-M   'P 1'
#
loop_
_entity.id
_entity.type
_entity.pdbx_description
1 polymer ?
#
loop_
_entity_poly.entity_id
_entity_poly.type
_entity_poly.pdbx_seq_one_letter_code
_entity_poly.pdbx_strand_id
1 'polypeptide(L)'
;MPADAVGSVLDGASLRQWGLVLAGLAGLLATSGWFVTWTLSHIEDVPSEVDGLTQTERDVGRVVGKFENVLVYAFVLTGAYTALAVVFAAKSIVRRGDMEHNSKYYLAGTLANFTFSLVVGIAVRTGVQLA
;
A
#
# COMPACT_ATOMS: atom_id res chain seq x y z
N MET A 1 -11.09 -22.78 5.35
CA MET A 1 -9.94 -21.95 5.79
C MET A 1 -10.26 -21.56 7.23
N PRO A 2 -9.48 -22.01 8.24
CA PRO A 2 -9.96 -21.91 9.61
C PRO A 2 -9.85 -20.45 10.06
N ALA A 3 -10.89 -19.98 10.75
CA ALA A 3 -11.10 -18.59 11.17
C ALA A 3 -10.28 -18.20 12.42
N ASP A 4 -9.38 -19.08 12.85
CA ASP A 4 -8.55 -19.08 14.06
C ASP A 4 -7.14 -18.48 13.83
N ALA A 5 -6.73 -18.31 12.58
CA ALA A 5 -5.42 -17.73 12.24
C ALA A 5 -5.27 -16.25 12.62
N VAL A 6 -6.38 -15.53 12.83
CA VAL A 6 -6.35 -14.12 13.24
C VAL A 6 -6.19 -13.98 14.76
N GLY A 7 -6.80 -14.88 15.54
CA GLY A 7 -6.70 -14.87 17.01
C GLY A 7 -5.32 -15.30 17.52
N SER A 8 -4.72 -16.31 16.89
CA SER A 8 -3.42 -16.86 17.32
C SER A 8 -2.22 -15.93 17.14
N VAL A 9 -2.33 -14.92 16.26
CA VAL A 9 -1.28 -13.90 16.07
C VAL A 9 -1.36 -12.80 17.12
N LEU A 10 -2.54 -12.53 17.70
CA LEU A 10 -2.77 -11.41 18.61
C LEU A 10 -2.84 -11.83 20.09
N ASP A 11 -3.29 -13.05 20.38
CA ASP A 11 -3.50 -13.53 21.75
C ASP A 11 -2.20 -13.92 22.48
N GLY A 12 -1.06 -13.96 21.78
CA GLY A 12 0.27 -14.26 22.34
C GLY A 12 1.37 -13.25 22.00
N ALA A 13 1.03 -12.14 21.34
CA ALA A 13 2.03 -11.21 20.83
C ALA A 13 2.70 -10.40 21.95
N SER A 14 4.03 -10.46 22.00
CA SER A 14 4.81 -9.71 22.99
C SER A 14 4.71 -8.19 22.74
N LEU A 15 4.87 -7.37 23.77
CA LEU A 15 4.89 -5.89 23.64
C LEU A 15 5.88 -5.41 22.57
N ARG A 16 6.97 -6.16 22.36
CA ARG A 16 7.98 -5.88 21.33
C ARG A 16 7.43 -6.11 19.92
N GLN A 17 6.68 -7.19 19.71
CA GLN A 17 6.05 -7.50 18.42
C GLN A 17 4.98 -6.45 18.08
N TRP A 18 4.16 -6.06 19.05
CA TRP A 18 3.21 -4.95 18.87
C TRP A 18 3.91 -3.62 18.57
N GLY A 19 5.01 -3.33 19.26
CA GLY A 19 5.84 -2.17 18.97
C GLY A 19 6.38 -2.17 17.54
N LEU A 20 6.86 -3.31 17.05
CA LEU A 20 7.34 -3.47 15.67
C LEU A 20 6.23 -3.29 14.63
N VAL A 21 5.05 -3.85 14.88
CA VAL A 21 3.87 -3.69 13.99
C VAL A 21 3.46 -2.23 13.92
N LEU A 22 3.31 -1.55 15.05
CA LEU A 22 2.90 -0.14 15.08
C LEU A 22 3.97 0.77 14.46
N ALA A 23 5.24 0.53 14.75
CA ALA A 23 6.35 1.28 14.16
C ALA A 23 6.41 1.07 12.63
N GLY A 24 6.21 -0.17 12.17
CA GLY A 24 6.16 -0.50 10.75
C GLY A 24 5.01 0.18 10.02
N LEU A 25 3.81 0.17 10.61
CA LEU A 25 2.65 0.84 10.04
C LEU A 25 2.84 2.37 10.01
N ALA A 26 3.31 2.97 11.11
CA ALA A 26 3.58 4.40 11.17
C ALA A 26 4.66 4.83 10.17
N GLY A 27 5.75 4.06 10.07
CA GLY A 27 6.82 4.26 9.10
C GLY A 27 6.30 4.16 7.67
N LEU A 28 5.46 3.17 7.35
CA LEU A 28 4.85 3.01 6.04
C LEU A 28 3.96 4.21 5.68
N LEU A 29 3.10 4.65 6.60
CA LEU A 29 2.20 5.78 6.36
C LEU A 29 2.97 7.11 6.19
N ALA A 30 4.09 7.30 6.89
CA ALA A 30 4.92 8.48 6.75
C ALA A 30 5.73 8.48 5.44
N THR A 31 6.32 7.34 5.06
CA THR A 31 7.32 7.27 3.98
C THR A 31 6.73 7.00 2.60
N SER A 32 5.56 6.37 2.48
CA SER A 32 5.04 5.95 1.17
C SER A 32 4.79 7.11 0.20
N GLY A 33 4.37 8.27 0.72
CA GLY A 33 4.08 9.43 -0.13
C GLY A 33 5.35 9.97 -0.77
N TRP A 34 6.41 10.09 0.02
CA TRP A 34 7.72 10.48 -0.45
C TRP A 34 8.27 9.46 -1.46
N PHE A 35 8.17 8.16 -1.15
CA PHE A 35 8.65 7.10 -2.04
C PHE A 35 7.96 7.12 -3.42
N VAL A 36 6.63 7.25 -3.44
CA VAL A 36 5.86 7.30 -4.70
C VAL A 36 6.25 8.52 -5.53
N THR A 37 6.36 9.70 -4.91
CA THR A 37 6.79 10.91 -5.62
C THR A 37 8.23 10.78 -6.13
N TRP A 38 9.12 10.17 -5.35
CA TRP A 38 10.50 9.89 -5.75
C TRP A 38 10.56 8.91 -6.93
N THR A 39 9.74 7.85 -6.95
CA THR A 39 9.68 6.92 -8.09
C THR A 39 9.16 7.62 -9.34
N LEU A 40 8.12 8.43 -9.20
CA LEU A 40 7.53 9.15 -10.33
C LEU A 40 8.46 10.24 -10.89
N SER A 41 9.30 10.87 -10.06
CA SER A 41 10.26 11.87 -10.52
C SER A 41 11.42 11.29 -11.34
N HIS A 42 11.64 9.96 -11.31
CA HIS A 42 12.65 9.29 -12.13
C HIS A 42 12.14 8.95 -13.55
N ILE A 43 10.88 9.24 -13.85
CA ILE A 43 10.30 9.01 -15.16
C ILE A 43 10.25 10.37 -15.87
N GLU A 44 11.22 10.64 -16.75
CA GLU A 44 11.33 11.90 -17.52
C GLU A 44 10.13 12.16 -18.45
N ASP A 45 9.37 11.11 -18.77
CA ASP A 45 8.34 11.09 -19.81
C ASP A 45 6.92 10.90 -19.24
N VAL A 46 6.69 11.34 -17.99
CA VAL A 46 5.31 11.45 -17.47
C VAL A 46 4.63 12.55 -18.30
N PRO A 47 3.61 12.23 -19.12
CA PRO A 47 2.94 13.22 -19.95
C PRO A 47 2.49 14.40 -19.09
N SER A 48 2.61 15.62 -19.62
CA SER A 48 2.20 16.91 -19.01
C SER A 48 0.69 17.02 -18.71
N GLU A 49 0.01 15.89 -18.70
CA GLU A 49 -1.40 15.63 -18.40
C GLU A 49 -1.68 15.67 -16.88
N VAL A 50 -0.62 15.53 -16.07
CA VAL A 50 -0.60 15.84 -14.63
C VAL A 50 -1.01 17.29 -14.36
N ASP A 51 -0.81 18.21 -15.31
CA ASP A 51 -1.18 19.63 -15.19
C ASP A 51 -2.70 19.87 -15.26
N GLY A 52 -3.48 18.87 -15.70
CA GLY A 52 -4.95 18.93 -15.75
C GLY A 52 -5.68 18.43 -14.49
N LEU A 53 -4.97 17.81 -13.53
CA LEU A 53 -5.58 17.28 -12.31
C LEU A 53 -5.84 18.38 -11.29
N THR A 54 -7.09 18.46 -10.82
CA THR A 54 -7.48 19.33 -9.72
C THR A 54 -6.77 18.94 -8.43
N GLN A 55 -6.62 19.90 -7.52
CA GLN A 55 -6.08 19.65 -6.18
C GLN A 55 -6.90 18.58 -5.44
N THR A 56 -8.21 18.59 -5.61
CA THR A 56 -9.14 17.60 -5.04
C THR A 56 -8.84 16.18 -5.51
N GLU A 57 -8.61 15.96 -6.81
CA GLU A 57 -8.29 14.63 -7.36
C GLU A 57 -6.96 14.09 -6.80
N ARG A 58 -5.97 14.98 -6.61
CA ARG A 58 -4.68 14.62 -5.99
C ARG A 58 -4.84 14.26 -4.52
N ASP A 59 -5.68 15.00 -3.79
CA ASP A 59 -5.95 14.74 -2.38
C ASP A 59 -6.72 13.44 -2.17
N VAL A 60 -7.74 13.18 -3.00
CA VAL A 60 -8.45 11.89 -3.05
C VAL A 60 -7.46 10.75 -3.36
N GLY A 61 -6.58 10.95 -4.34
CA GLY A 61 -5.53 9.99 -4.68
C GLY A 61 -4.61 9.66 -3.51
N ARG A 62 -4.17 10.67 -2.74
CA ARG A 62 -3.36 10.48 -1.52
C ARG A 62 -4.12 9.69 -0.45
N VAL A 63 -5.36 10.06 -0.16
CA VAL A 63 -6.18 9.38 0.86
C VAL A 63 -6.39 7.91 0.49
N VAL A 64 -6.78 7.66 -0.76
CA VAL A 64 -6.94 6.30 -1.30
C VAL A 64 -5.63 5.51 -1.25
N GLY A 65 -4.48 6.15 -1.46
CA GLY A 65 -3.16 5.54 -1.28
C GLY A 65 -2.89 5.13 0.18
N LYS A 66 -3.26 5.95 1.16
CA LYS A 66 -3.09 5.60 2.59
C LYS A 66 -3.95 4.41 3.00
N PHE A 67 -5.19 4.32 2.51
CA PHE A 67 -6.02 3.14 2.76
C PHE A 67 -5.44 1.87 2.11
N GLU A 68 -4.86 1.99 0.91
CA GLU A 68 -4.16 0.86 0.28
C GLU A 68 -2.99 0.37 1.13
N ASN A 69 -2.17 1.27 1.67
CA ASN A 69 -1.06 0.89 2.55
C ASN A 69 -1.56 0.06 3.74
N VAL A 70 -2.63 0.52 4.41
CA VAL A 70 -3.21 -0.18 5.56
C VAL A 70 -3.72 -1.56 5.16
N LEU A 71 -4.43 -1.66 4.03
CA LEU A 71 -4.96 -2.94 3.53
C LEU A 71 -3.85 -3.92 3.14
N VAL A 72 -2.84 -3.45 2.40
CA VAL A 72 -1.66 -4.26 2.03
C VAL A 72 -0.97 -4.75 3.29
N TYR A 73 -0.68 -3.84 4.21
CA TYR A 73 0.02 -4.15 5.44
C TYR A 73 -0.75 -5.16 6.30
N ALA A 74 -2.05 -4.95 6.50
CA ALA A 74 -2.91 -5.86 7.25
C ALA A 74 -2.96 -7.26 6.62
N PHE A 75 -3.23 -7.36 5.32
CA PHE A 75 -3.30 -8.66 4.64
C PHE A 75 -1.97 -9.39 4.60
N VAL A 76 -0.84 -8.68 4.51
CA VAL A 76 0.47 -9.31 4.61
C VAL A 76 0.69 -9.89 6.00
N LEU A 77 0.40 -9.13 7.07
CA LEU A 77 0.56 -9.61 8.45
C LEU A 77 -0.31 -10.84 8.73
N THR A 78 -1.55 -10.87 8.24
CA THR A 78 -2.46 -12.03 8.39
C THR A 78 -2.19 -13.14 7.38
N GLY A 79 -1.23 -12.98 6.46
CA GLY A 79 -0.93 -13.94 5.39
C GLY A 79 -2.02 -14.10 4.34
N ALA A 80 -2.98 -13.18 4.27
CA ALA A 80 -4.13 -13.20 3.36
C ALA A 80 -3.79 -12.69 1.95
N TYR A 81 -2.77 -13.28 1.31
CA TYR A 81 -2.29 -12.83 -0.01
C TYR A 81 -3.34 -12.96 -1.13
N THR A 82 -4.23 -13.95 -1.05
CA THR A 82 -5.35 -14.08 -2.01
C THR A 82 -6.32 -12.91 -1.90
N ALA A 83 -6.68 -12.50 -0.67
CA ALA A 83 -7.55 -11.35 -0.44
C ALA A 83 -6.88 -10.06 -0.94
N LEU A 84 -5.57 -9.91 -0.68
CA LEU A 84 -4.77 -8.81 -1.19
C LEU A 84 -4.82 -8.72 -2.72
N ALA A 85 -4.62 -9.84 -3.42
CA ALA A 85 -4.66 -9.89 -4.88
C ALA A 85 -6.03 -9.51 -5.44
N VAL A 86 -7.11 -9.99 -4.81
CA VAL A 86 -8.50 -9.64 -5.20
C VAL A 86 -8.77 -8.15 -5.04
N VAL A 87 -8.42 -7.57 -3.88
CA VAL A 87 -8.62 -6.13 -3.64
C VAL A 87 -7.80 -5.29 -4.61
N PHE A 88 -6.55 -5.67 -4.85
CA PHE A 88 -5.67 -4.98 -5.81
C PHE A 88 -6.25 -5.02 -7.23
N ALA A 89 -6.69 -6.20 -7.69
CA ALA A 89 -7.32 -6.35 -9.00
C ALA A 89 -8.62 -5.52 -9.11
N ALA A 90 -9.48 -5.56 -8.09
CA ALA A 90 -10.72 -4.79 -8.05
C ALA A 90 -10.45 -3.28 -8.14
N LYS A 91 -9.44 -2.77 -7.42
CA LYS A 91 -9.05 -1.36 -7.47
C LYS A 91 -8.62 -0.93 -8.87
N SER A 92 -7.83 -1.74 -9.56
CA SER A 92 -7.37 -1.46 -10.92
C SER A 92 -8.53 -1.38 -11.92
N ILE A 93 -9.55 -2.22 -11.75
CA ILE A 93 -10.76 -2.22 -12.59
C ILE A 93 -11.62 -0.97 -12.34
N VAL A 94 -11.84 -0.61 -11.07
CA VAL A 94 -12.65 0.58 -10.72
C VAL A 94 -12.01 1.87 -11.23
N ARG A 95 -10.67 1.93 -11.25
CA ARG A 95 -9.91 3.10 -11.72
C ARG A 95 -9.69 3.13 -13.24
N ARG A 96 -10.32 2.23 -13.99
CA ARG A 96 -10.13 2.12 -15.45
C ARG A 96 -10.57 3.40 -16.19
N GLY A 97 -11.59 4.12 -15.71
CA GLY A 97 -12.02 5.40 -16.30
C GLY A 97 -10.98 6.53 -16.16
N ASP A 98 -10.37 6.67 -14.97
CA ASP A 98 -9.31 7.67 -14.73
C ASP A 98 -8.03 7.36 -15.54
N MET A 99 -7.83 6.08 -15.89
CA MET A 99 -6.72 5.59 -16.71
C MET A 99 -6.87 5.90 -18.21
N GLU A 100 -8.01 6.40 -18.69
CA GLU A 100 -8.16 6.76 -20.11
C GLU A 100 -7.49 8.09 -20.47
N HIS A 101 -7.35 9.00 -19.51
CA HIS A 101 -6.77 10.34 -19.72
C HIS A 101 -5.41 10.55 -19.06
N ASN A 102 -4.97 9.69 -18.13
CA ASN A 102 -3.73 9.85 -17.36
C ASN A 102 -3.08 8.49 -16.99
N SER A 103 -3.22 7.51 -17.88
CA SER A 103 -2.98 6.07 -17.61
C SER A 103 -1.64 5.75 -16.96
N LYS A 104 -0.55 6.31 -17.50
CA LYS A 104 0.82 5.96 -17.08
C LYS A 104 1.11 6.45 -15.66
N TYR A 105 0.65 7.66 -15.30
CA TYR A 105 0.86 8.25 -13.99
C TYR A 105 0.11 7.47 -12.89
N TYR A 106 -1.18 7.20 -13.08
CA TYR A 106 -1.97 6.46 -12.10
C TYR A 106 -1.52 5.01 -11.94
N LEU A 107 -1.15 4.35 -13.05
CA LEU A 107 -0.65 2.99 -13.02
C LEU A 107 0.72 2.91 -12.31
N ALA A 108 1.67 3.76 -12.69
CA ALA A 108 3.00 3.80 -12.07
C ALA A 108 2.92 4.14 -10.58
N GLY A 109 2.12 5.15 -10.21
CA GLY A 109 1.94 5.54 -8.81
C GLY A 109 1.29 4.45 -7.96
N THR A 110 0.27 3.78 -8.48
CA THR A 110 -0.39 2.68 -7.77
C THR A 110 0.54 1.48 -7.61
N LEU A 111 1.27 1.08 -8.66
CA LEU A 111 2.23 -0.02 -8.58
C LEU A 111 3.41 0.27 -7.66
N ALA A 112 3.97 1.48 -7.70
CA ALA A 112 5.05 1.89 -6.81
C ALA A 112 4.60 1.84 -5.34
N ASN A 113 3.42 2.41 -5.03
CA ASN A 113 2.87 2.42 -3.68
C ASN A 113 2.58 1.01 -3.16
N PHE A 114 1.93 0.18 -3.99
CA PHE A 114 1.61 -1.21 -3.65
C PHE A 114 2.88 -2.02 -3.38
N THR A 115 3.88 -1.92 -4.27
CA THR A 115 5.14 -2.65 -4.15
C THR A 115 5.90 -2.25 -2.89
N PHE A 116 5.99 -0.95 -2.61
CA PHE A 116 6.62 -0.45 -1.40
C PHE A 116 5.92 -0.96 -0.13
N SER A 117 4.59 -0.86 -0.09
CA SER A 117 3.78 -1.35 1.04
C SER A 117 3.93 -2.85 1.24
N LEU A 118 4.01 -3.62 0.16
CA LEU A 118 4.21 -5.07 0.19
C LEU A 118 5.57 -5.42 0.79
N VAL A 119 6.65 -4.77 0.34
CA VAL A 119 8.01 -4.99 0.86
C VAL A 119 8.08 -4.66 2.35
N VAL A 120 7.55 -3.50 2.76
CA VAL A 120 7.52 -3.09 4.18
C VAL A 120 6.70 -4.07 5.03
N GLY A 121 5.52 -4.49 4.55
CA GLY A 121 4.69 -5.47 5.23
C GLY A 121 5.41 -6.80 5.43
N ILE A 122 6.10 -7.30 4.41
CA ILE A 122 6.89 -8.54 4.50
C ILE A 122 8.04 -8.37 5.49
N ALA A 123 8.80 -7.27 5.41
CA ALA A 123 9.91 -7.00 6.31
C ALA A 123 9.46 -6.98 7.78
N VAL A 124 8.32 -6.33 8.09
CA VAL A 124 7.79 -6.32 9.45
C VAL A 124 7.28 -7.69 9.87
N ARG A 125 6.57 -8.41 9.01
CA ARG A 125 6.11 -9.78 9.30
C ARG A 125 7.28 -10.69 9.65
N THR A 126 8.36 -10.66 8.87
CA THR A 126 9.58 -11.41 9.14
C THR A 126 10.24 -10.95 10.45
N GLY A 127 10.33 -9.64 10.69
CA GLY A 127 10.87 -9.10 11.94
C GLY A 127 10.08 -9.56 13.18
N VAL A 128 8.75 -9.61 13.09
CA VAL A 128 7.87 -10.13 14.16
C VAL A 128 8.08 -11.62 14.39
N GLN A 129 8.28 -12.41 13.33
CA GLN A 129 8.55 -13.85 13.45
C GLN A 129 9.92 -14.19 14.06
N LEU A 130 10.87 -13.25 13.98
CA LEU A 130 12.23 -13.41 14.51
C LEU A 130 12.40 -12.86 15.95
N ALA A 131 11.39 -12.16 16.50
CA ALA A 131 11.45 -11.43 17.76
C ALA A 131 10.68 -12.14 18.89
#